data_AF-A0A7T5RJ12-F1
#
_entry.id   AF-A0A7T5RJ12-F1
#
_cell.length_a   1.000
_cell.length_b   1.000
_cell.length_c   1.000
_cell.angle_alpha   90.00
_cell.angle_beta   90.00
_cell.angle_gamma   90.00
#
_symmetry.space_group_name_H-M   'P 1'
#
loop_
_entity.id
_entity.type
_entity.pdbx_description
1 polymer ?
#
loop_
_entity_poly.entity_id
_entity_poly.type
_entity_poly.pdbx_seq_one_letter_code
_entity_poly.pdbx_strand_id
1 'polypeptide(L)' 'MSVITIPKKEYRILLDAKLRYEYLRQVMEKDIFSPPPTKKITEVLGAFRATKKYNQKFLKSLGRGLRRSSYFRT' A
#
# COMPACT_ATOMS: atom_id res chain seq x y z
N MET A 1 10.53 -37.33 17.28
CA MET A 1 10.51 -35.86 17.48
C MET A 1 11.90 -35.43 17.87
N SER A 2 12.59 -34.69 16.99
CA SER A 2 13.90 -34.12 17.29
C SER A 2 13.71 -32.76 17.98
N VAL A 3 14.37 -32.56 19.11
CA VAL A 3 14.39 -31.26 19.79
C VAL A 3 15.43 -30.41 19.07
N ILE A 4 14.96 -29.37 18.38
CA ILE A 4 15.82 -28.39 17.72
C ILE A 4 16.01 -27.23 18.69
N THR A 5 17.23 -27.05 19.18
CA THR A 5 17.59 -25.96 20.08
C THR A 5 18.25 -24.86 19.26
N ILE A 6 17.70 -23.64 19.33
CA ILE A 6 18.25 -22.47 18.63
C ILE A 6 18.61 -21.35 19.61
N PRO A 7 19.68 -20.59 19.34
CA PRO A 7 19.99 -19.38 20.08
C PRO A 7 18.85 -18.36 20.04
N LYS A 8 18.61 -17.68 21.16
CA LYS A 8 17.56 -16.64 21.28
C LYS A 8 17.68 -15.53 20.22
N LYS A 9 18.91 -15.21 19.82
CA LYS A 9 19.19 -14.20 18.78
C LYS A 9 18.66 -14.66 17.42
N GLU A 10 18.95 -15.89 17.03
CA GLU A 10 18.47 -16.48 15.77
C GLU A 10 16.96 -16.60 15.76
N TYR A 11 16.37 -17.04 16.88
CA TYR A 11 14.92 -17.08 17.03
C TYR A 11 14.26 -15.71 16.78
N ARG A 12 14.83 -14.64 17.33
CA ARG A 12 14.30 -13.27 17.13
C ARG A 12 14.37 -12.83 15.67
N ILE A 13 15.45 -13.16 14.96
CA ILE A 13 15.59 -12.81 13.53
C ILE A 13 14.53 -13.55 12.71
N LEU A 14 14.33 -14.85 12.96
CA LEU A 14 13.32 -15.65 12.27
C LEU A 14 11.90 -15.16 12.57
N LEU A 15 11.64 -14.78 13.83
CA LEU A 15 10.35 -14.23 14.22
C LEU A 15 10.06 -12.91 13.51
N ASP A 16 11.01 -11.99 13.46
CA ASP A 16 10.84 -10.70 12.80
C ASP A 16 10.63 -10.87 11.28
N ALA A 17 11.40 -11.76 10.65
CA ALA A 17 11.20 -12.10 9.24
C ALA A 17 9.80 -12.66 8.96
N LYS A 18 9.31 -13.56 9.82
CA LYS A 18 7.96 -14.12 9.70
C LYS A 18 6.89 -13.05 9.86
N LEU A 19 7.02 -12.17 10.85
CA LEU A 19 6.03 -11.10 11.08
C LEU A 19 5.96 -10.13 9.89
N ARG A 20 7.11 -9.76 9.32
CA ARG A 20 7.15 -8.92 8.10
C ARG A 20 6.52 -9.61 6.90
N TYR A 21 6.78 -10.90 6.73
CA TYR A 21 6.17 -11.69 5.66
C TYR A 21 4.65 -11.76 5.81
N GLU A 22 4.14 -12.09 6.99
CA GLU A 22 2.69 -12.14 7.25
C GLU A 22 2.02 -10.79 7.05
N TYR A 23 2.68 -9.71 7.47
CA TYR A 23 2.19 -8.35 7.22
C TYR A 23 2.05 -8.07 5.72
N LEU A 24 3.09 -8.37 4.92
CA LEU A 24 3.02 -8.21 3.46
C LEU A 24 1.96 -9.12 2.84
N ARG A 25 1.87 -10.38 3.30
CA ARG A 25 0.85 -11.34 2.84
C ARG A 25 -0.56 -10.82 3.08
N GLN A 26 -0.85 -10.27 4.26
CA GLN A 26 -2.15 -9.68 4.58
C GLN A 26 -2.45 -8.42 3.77
N VAL A 27 -1.44 -7.60 3.50
CA VAL A 27 -1.58 -6.43 2.61
C VAL A 27 -1.87 -6.88 1.18
N MET A 28 -1.27 -7.98 0.72
CA MET A 28 -1.47 -8.58 -0.60
C MET A 28 -2.73 -9.43 -0.76
N GLU A 29 -3.25 -10.01 0.34
CA GLU A 29 -4.56 -10.69 0.35
C GLU A 29 -5.72 -9.71 0.16
N LYS A 30 -5.54 -8.44 0.55
CA LYS A 30 -6.42 -7.39 0.05
C LYS A 30 -6.14 -7.23 -1.44
N ASP A 31 -7.18 -7.21 -2.26
CA ASP A 31 -7.04 -7.13 -3.70
C ASP A 31 -6.43 -5.78 -4.12
N ILE A 32 -5.10 -5.64 -4.01
CA ILE A 32 -4.38 -4.38 -4.30
C ILE A 32 -4.37 -4.07 -5.79
N PHE A 33 -4.68 -5.07 -6.62
CA PHE A 33 -4.83 -4.96 -8.06
C PHE A 33 -6.28 -4.79 -8.49
N SER A 34 -7.24 -4.84 -7.54
CA SER A 34 -8.62 -4.48 -7.84
C SER A 34 -8.67 -3.04 -8.34
N PRO A 35 -9.47 -2.78 -9.39
CA PRO A 35 -9.69 -1.43 -9.83
C PRO A 35 -10.24 -0.60 -8.65
N PRO A 36 -9.75 0.65 -8.48
CA PRO A 36 -10.20 1.49 -7.40
C PRO A 36 -11.72 1.69 -7.46
N PRO A 37 -12.42 1.68 -6.31
CA PRO A 37 -13.86 1.86 -6.28
C PRO A 37 -14.27 3.25 -6.81
N THR A 38 -13.42 4.26 -6.57
CA THR A 38 -13.60 5.62 -7.08
C THR A 38 -12.85 5.81 -8.39
N LYS A 39 -13.59 5.89 -9.50
CA LYS A 39 -13.02 6.16 -10.84
C LYS A 39 -12.97 7.65 -11.21
N LYS A 40 -13.56 8.54 -10.41
CA LYS A 40 -13.56 9.98 -10.68
C LYS A 40 -12.31 10.66 -10.12
N ILE A 41 -11.44 11.10 -11.02
CA ILE A 41 -10.19 11.81 -10.68
C ILE A 41 -10.47 13.08 -9.84
N THR A 42 -11.58 13.76 -10.09
CA THR A 42 -11.99 14.97 -9.37
C THR A 42 -12.30 14.70 -7.90
N GLU A 43 -12.97 13.59 -7.60
CA GLU A 43 -13.29 13.17 -6.22
C GLU A 43 -12.00 12.84 -5.45
N VAL A 44 -11.07 12.11 -6.08
CA VAL A 44 -9.76 11.78 -5.48
C VAL A 44 -8.97 13.06 -5.20
N LEU A 45 -8.86 13.98 -6.16
CA LEU A 45 -8.15 15.25 -5.96
C LEU A 45 -8.83 16.14 -4.91
N GLY A 46 -10.16 16.11 -4.83
CA GLY A 46 -10.94 16.81 -3.81
C GLY A 46 -10.63 16.30 -2.41
N ALA A 47 -10.63 14.98 -2.22
CA ALA A 47 -10.28 14.35 -0.94
C ALA A 47 -8.85 14.71 -0.50
N PHE A 48 -7.87 14.64 -1.41
CA PHE A 48 -6.49 15.02 -1.10
C PHE A 48 -6.36 16.50 -0.74
N ARG A 49 -7.07 17.41 -1.43
CA ARG A 49 -7.12 18.84 -1.06
C ARG A 49 -7.71 19.05 0.33
N ALA A 50 -8.77 18.35 0.67
CA ALA A 50 -9.45 18.48 1.95
C ALA A 50 -8.53 18.16 3.14
N THR A 51 -7.54 17.29 2.95
CA THR A 51 -6.56 16.99 4.00
C THR A 51 -5.66 18.17 4.37
N LYS A 52 -5.51 19.18 3.50
CA LYS A 52 -4.56 20.31 3.64
C LYS A 52 -3.08 19.90 3.84
N LYS A 53 -2.73 18.62 3.66
CA LYS A 53 -1.38 18.08 3.87
C LYS A 53 -0.48 18.19 2.63
N TYR A 54 -1.05 18.54 1.48
CA TYR A 54 -0.36 18.48 0.20
C TYR A 54 -0.36 19.82 -0.52
N ASN A 55 0.79 20.18 -1.09
CA ASN A 55 0.94 21.41 -1.86
C ASN A 55 0.32 21.28 -3.28
N GLN A 56 0.13 22.43 -3.93
CA GLN A 56 -0.51 22.49 -5.24
C GLN A 56 0.28 21.79 -6.34
N LYS A 57 1.63 21.75 -6.24
CA LYS A 57 2.50 21.08 -7.21
C LYS A 57 2.29 19.57 -7.18
N PHE A 58 2.18 18.99 -5.98
CA PHE A 58 1.88 17.58 -5.76
C PHE A 58 0.49 17.22 -6.33
N LEU A 59 -0.53 18.01 -5.99
CA LEU A 59 -1.90 17.74 -6.48
C LEU A 59 -1.98 17.78 -8.01
N LYS A 60 -1.22 18.68 -8.66
CA LYS A 60 -1.10 18.73 -10.12
C LYS A 60 -0.35 17.52 -10.70
N SER A 61 0.69 17.00 -10.05
CA SER A 61 1.37 15.79 -10.52
C SER A 61 0.51 14.55 -10.33
N LEU A 62 -0.18 14.42 -9.19
CA LEU A 62 -1.12 13.34 -8.90
C LEU A 62 -2.23 13.28 -9.96
N GLY A 63 -2.85 14.42 -10.27
CA GLY A 63 -3.89 14.47 -11.30
C GLY A 63 -3.41 14.03 -12.69
N ARG A 64 -2.15 14.35 -13.05
CA ARG A 64 -1.55 13.86 -14.31
C ARG A 64 -1.32 12.35 -14.27
N GLY A 65 -0.87 11.81 -13.14
CA GLY A 65 -0.69 10.36 -12.96
C GLY A 65 -2.01 9.60 -13.07
N LEU A 66 -3.05 10.07 -12.38
CA LEU A 66 -4.38 9.45 -12.42
C LEU A 66 -4.96 9.43 -13.84
N ARG A 67 -4.81 10.51 -14.61
CA ARG A 67 -5.27 10.57 -16.03
C ARG A 67 -4.55 9.58 -16.95
N ARG A 68 -3.33 9.17 -16.61
CA ARG A 68 -2.54 8.21 -17.39
C ARG A 68 -2.81 6.76 -16.99
N SER A 69 -3.49 6.54 -15.86
CA SER A 69 -3.81 5.21 -15.37
C SER A 69 -4.97 4.61 -16.18
N SER A 70 -4.81 3.38 -16.65
CA SER A 70 -5.85 2.62 -17.33
C SER A 70 -7.09 2.41 -16.45
N TYR A 71 -6.91 2.34 -15.12
CA TYR A 71 -7.99 2.14 -14.16
C TYR A 71 -8.94 3.34 -14.02
N PHE A 72 -8.49 4.54 -14.39
CA PHE A 72 -9.28 5.78 -14.37
C PHE A 72 -9.73 6.22 -15.77
N ARG A 73 -9.47 5.39 -16.79
CA ARG A 73 -9.90 5.60 -18.16
C ARG A 73 -11.34 5.09 -18.30
N THR A 74 -12.31 5.97 -18.09
CA THR A 74 -13.70 5.77 -18.53
C THR A 74 -13.83 6.04 -20.01
#